data_AF-A0A382LFY7-F1
#
_entry.id   AF-A0A382LFY7-F1
#
_cell.length_a   1.000
_cell.length_b   1.000
_cell.length_c   1.000
_cell.angle_alpha   90.00
_cell.angle_beta   90.00
_cell.angle_gamma   90.00
#
_symmetry.space_group_name_H-M   'P 1'
#
loop_
_entity.id
_entity.type
_entity.pdbx_description
1 polymer ?
#
loop_
_entity_poly.entity_id
_entity_poly.type
_entity_poly.pdbx_seq_one_letter_code
_entity_poly.pdbx_strand_id
1 'polypeptide(L)'
;METPFGIMPLSSFIMFPTLDIVIHQWDLSKGIGGNAAIDAGLAEACYGALQMGAEGGRAQGVFAAEVTVPIAATIQDSYWRFRTARPKSTWG
;
A
#
# COMPACT_ATOMS: atom_id res chain seq x y z
N MET A 1 19.82 8.40 -2.76
CA MET A 1 20.06 7.82 -1.44
C MET A 1 20.12 6.32 -1.61
N GLU A 2 21.08 5.64 -0.97
CA GLU A 2 21.08 4.17 -0.94
C GLU A 2 19.96 3.67 -0.02
N THR A 3 19.19 2.70 -0.49
CA THR A 3 18.09 2.09 0.27
C THR A 3 18.12 0.58 0.07
N PRO A 4 17.41 -0.21 0.89
CA PRO A 4 17.24 -1.65 0.68
C PRO A 4 16.61 -2.03 -0.68
N PHE A 5 16.00 -1.06 -1.38
CA PHE A 5 15.38 -1.22 -2.70
C PHE A 5 16.26 -0.69 -3.85
N GLY A 6 17.52 -0.33 -3.56
CA GLY A 6 18.45 0.28 -4.51
C GLY A 6 18.57 1.79 -4.35
N ILE A 7 19.27 2.43 -5.29
CA ILE A 7 19.48 3.89 -5.29
C ILE A 7 18.21 4.55 -5.78
N MET A 8 17.63 5.43 -4.95
CA MET A 8 16.44 6.21 -5.32
C MET A 8 16.50 7.67 -4.84
N PRO A 9 15.74 8.58 -5.45
CA PRO A 9 15.53 9.94 -4.95
C PRO A 9 14.87 9.93 -3.56
N LEU A 10 15.25 10.88 -2.69
CA LEU A 10 14.63 11.01 -1.35
C LEU A 10 13.11 11.23 -1.44
N SER A 11 12.66 11.99 -2.44
CA SER A 11 11.25 12.23 -2.72
C SER A 11 10.47 10.96 -3.07
N SER A 12 11.13 9.94 -3.63
CA SER A 12 10.52 8.64 -3.86
C SER A 12 10.56 7.80 -2.59
N PHE A 13 11.66 7.88 -1.83
CA PHE A 13 11.82 7.10 -0.59
C PHE A 13 10.82 7.51 0.50
N ILE A 14 10.49 8.80 0.60
CA ILE A 14 9.54 9.32 1.60
C ILE A 14 8.15 8.68 1.49
N MET A 15 7.79 8.15 0.31
CA MET A 15 6.50 7.47 0.14
C MET A 15 6.40 6.16 0.91
N PHE A 16 7.50 5.48 1.22
CA PHE A 16 7.47 4.25 2.03
C PHE A 16 6.97 4.49 3.47
N PRO A 17 7.57 5.40 4.27
CA PRO A 17 7.03 5.71 5.59
C PRO A 17 5.66 6.38 5.52
N THR A 18 5.34 7.16 4.48
CA THR A 18 3.98 7.69 4.28
C THR A 18 2.97 6.56 4.12
N LEU A 19 3.26 5.55 3.30
CA LEU A 19 2.41 4.37 3.13
C LEU A 19 2.20 3.64 4.46
N ASP A 20 3.27 3.43 5.22
CA ASP A 20 3.22 2.74 6.51
C ASP A 20 2.29 3.45 7.51
N ILE A 21 2.41 4.77 7.62
CA ILE A 21 1.55 5.59 8.49
C ILE A 21 0.09 5.50 8.07
N VAL A 22 -0.21 5.64 6.77
CA VAL A 22 -1.58 5.60 6.25
C VAL A 22 -2.23 4.23 6.48
N ILE A 23 -1.47 3.16 6.28
CA ILE A 23 -1.90 1.78 6.55
C ILE A 23 -2.22 1.60 8.03
N HIS A 24 -1.30 2.01 8.91
CA HIS A 24 -1.46 1.78 10.34
C HIS A 24 -2.52 2.68 10.96
N GLN A 25 -2.68 3.91 10.49
CA GLN A 25 -3.82 4.75 10.87
C GLN A 25 -5.14 4.04 10.55
N TRP A 26 -5.27 3.49 9.34
CA TRP A 26 -6.47 2.75 8.96
C TRP A 26 -6.68 1.51 9.82
N ASP A 27 -5.63 0.70 10.05
CA ASP A 27 -5.71 -0.52 10.88
C ASP A 27 -6.21 -0.19 12.30
N LEU A 28 -5.63 0.85 12.91
CA LEU A 28 -6.01 1.31 14.25
C LEU A 28 -7.44 1.82 14.27
N SER A 29 -7.82 2.69 13.32
CA SER A 29 -9.19 3.18 13.18
C SER A 29 -10.20 2.04 13.04
N LYS A 30 -9.89 1.02 12.24
CA LYS A 30 -10.75 -0.17 12.10
C LYS A 30 -10.80 -1.00 13.37
N GLY A 31 -9.66 -1.22 14.02
CA GLY A 31 -9.54 -2.02 15.24
C GLY A 31 -10.32 -1.46 16.43
N ILE A 32 -10.46 -0.13 16.51
CA ILE A 32 -11.22 0.55 17.57
C ILE A 32 -12.65 0.93 17.16
N GLY A 33 -13.08 0.58 15.94
CA GLY A 33 -14.40 0.96 15.41
C GLY A 33 -14.56 2.46 15.08
N GLY A 34 -13.45 3.17 14.90
CA GLY A 34 -13.42 4.59 14.53
C GLY A 34 -13.54 4.85 13.03
N ASN A 35 -13.36 6.12 12.64
CA ASN A 35 -13.41 6.54 11.24
C ASN A 35 -12.15 6.06 10.50
N ALA A 36 -12.35 5.23 9.49
CA ALA A 36 -11.30 4.66 8.65
C ALA A 36 -11.30 5.23 7.22
N ALA A 37 -11.95 6.37 6.99
CA ALA A 37 -11.86 7.08 5.72
C ALA A 37 -10.44 7.63 5.52
N ILE A 38 -9.90 7.48 4.31
CA ILE A 38 -8.65 8.10 3.88
C ILE A 38 -8.99 9.20 2.89
N ASP A 39 -8.27 10.31 2.96
CA ASP A 39 -8.35 11.36 1.95
C ASP A 39 -8.07 10.81 0.53
N ALA A 40 -8.85 11.23 -0.46
CA ALA A 40 -8.77 10.68 -1.80
C ALA A 40 -7.42 10.94 -2.47
N GLY A 41 -6.85 12.13 -2.28
CA GLY A 41 -5.54 12.48 -2.85
C GLY A 41 -4.40 11.72 -2.17
N LEU A 42 -4.52 11.50 -0.85
CA LEU A 42 -3.58 10.66 -0.11
C LEU A 42 -3.64 9.19 -0.56
N ALA A 43 -4.84 8.65 -0.78
CA ALA A 43 -5.02 7.31 -1.31
C ALA A 43 -4.46 7.16 -2.74
N GLU A 44 -4.65 8.16 -3.61
CA GLU A 44 -4.10 8.18 -4.96
C GLU A 44 -2.57 8.21 -4.97
N ALA A 45 -1.96 9.11 -4.18
CA ALA A 45 -0.51 9.19 -4.06
C ALA A 45 0.11 7.89 -3.54
N CYS A 46 -0.52 7.30 -2.52
CA CYS A 46 -0.12 6.02 -1.96
C CYS A 46 -0.26 4.87 -2.97
N TYR A 47 -1.37 4.82 -3.71
CA TYR A 47 -1.58 3.81 -4.74
C TYR A 47 -0.54 3.92 -5.86
N GLY A 48 -0.24 5.13 -6.35
CA GLY A 48 0.81 5.34 -7.34
C GLY A 48 2.19 4.86 -6.85
N ALA A 49 2.55 5.16 -5.61
CA ALA A 49 3.81 4.71 -5.01
C ALA A 49 3.89 3.18 -4.89
N LEU A 50 2.79 2.51 -4.51
CA LEU A 50 2.73 1.04 -4.45
C LEU A 50 2.94 0.40 -5.83
N GLN A 51 2.37 1.01 -6.88
CA GLN A 51 2.51 0.49 -8.24
C GLN A 51 3.95 0.51 -8.74
N MET A 52 4.75 1.50 -8.34
CA MET A 52 6.18 1.55 -8.69
C MET A 52 6.97 0.35 -8.16
N GLY A 53 6.55 -0.22 -7.02
CA GLY A 53 7.21 -1.37 -6.38
C GLY A 53 6.50 -2.71 -6.57
N ALA A 54 5.37 -2.73 -7.32
CA ALA A 54 4.48 -3.87 -7.36
C ALA A 54 5.13 -5.13 -7.94
N GLU A 55 5.79 -5.00 -9.09
CA GLU A 55 6.44 -6.14 -9.75
C GLU A 55 7.59 -6.69 -8.92
N GLY A 56 8.44 -5.82 -8.36
CA GLY A 56 9.53 -6.22 -7.47
C GLY A 56 9.01 -6.92 -6.21
N GLY A 57 7.96 -6.37 -5.59
CA GLY A 57 7.32 -6.97 -4.43
C GLY A 57 6.67 -8.32 -4.73
N ARG A 58 6.09 -8.53 -5.92
CA ARG A 58 5.56 -9.84 -6.35
C ARG A 58 6.68 -10.84 -6.60
N ALA A 59 7.76 -10.44 -7.28
CA ALA A 59 8.91 -11.29 -7.52
C ALA A 59 9.58 -11.77 -6.22
N GLN A 60 9.52 -10.96 -5.16
CA GLN A 60 10.05 -11.28 -3.83
C GLN A 60 9.02 -11.99 -2.92
N GLY A 61 7.81 -12.26 -3.39
CA GLY A 61 6.74 -12.89 -2.60
C GLY A 61 6.16 -12.00 -1.49
N VAL A 62 6.48 -10.70 -1.48
CA VAL A 62 5.98 -9.71 -0.52
C VAL A 62 4.55 -9.29 -0.87
N PHE A 63 4.24 -9.20 -2.17
CA PHE A 63 2.90 -8.98 -2.70
C PHE A 63 2.40 -10.23 -3.43
N ALA A 64 1.12 -10.56 -3.28
CA ALA A 64 0.46 -11.60 -4.04
C ALA A 64 -0.05 -11.07 -5.39
N ALA A 65 -0.73 -11.94 -6.13
CA ALA A 65 -1.28 -11.62 -7.43
C ALA A 65 -2.24 -10.43 -7.37
N GLU A 66 -2.18 -9.59 -8.39
CA GLU A 66 -3.08 -8.44 -8.54
C GLU A 66 -4.54 -8.89 -8.55
N VAL A 67 -5.38 -8.17 -7.82
CA VAL A 67 -6.82 -8.43 -7.78
C VAL A 67 -7.52 -7.37 -8.60
N THR A 68 -8.34 -7.78 -9.58
CA THR A 68 -9.15 -6.86 -10.36
C THR A 68 -10.14 -6.12 -9.47
N VAL A 69 -10.15 -4.80 -9.57
CA VAL A 69 -11.04 -3.93 -8.81
C VAL A 69 -12.17 -3.45 -9.73
N PRO A 70 -13.44 -3.52 -9.31
CA PRO A 70 -14.55 -2.97 -10.09
C PRO A 70 -14.34 -1.48 -10.37
N ILE A 71 -14.73 -1.01 -11.56
CA ILE A 71 -14.57 0.40 -11.97
C ILE A 71 -15.35 1.38 -11.07
N ALA A 72 -16.39 0.90 -10.38
CA ALA A 72 -17.17 1.68 -9.43
C ALA A 72 -16.53 1.79 -8.04
N ALA A 73 -15.40 1.11 -7.80
CA ALA A 73 -14.73 1.12 -6.52
C ALA A 73 -14.05 2.47 -6.27
N THR A 74 -13.98 2.88 -5.01
CA THR A 74 -13.26 4.09 -4.64
C THR A 74 -11.75 3.88 -4.82
N ILE A 75 -10.98 4.95 -4.94
CA ILE A 75 -9.51 4.85 -4.96
C ILE A 75 -8.97 4.18 -3.67
N GLN A 76 -9.67 4.37 -2.55
CA GLN A 76 -9.38 3.70 -1.29
C GLN A 76 -9.62 2.17 -1.40
N ASP A 77 -10.65 1.71 -2.09
CA ASP A 77 -10.90 0.28 -2.31
C ASP A 77 -9.82 -0.36 -3.19
N SER A 78 -9.37 0.36 -4.23
CA SER A 78 -8.27 -0.08 -5.09
C SER A 78 -6.96 -0.22 -4.31
N TYR A 79 -6.66 0.75 -3.45
CA TYR A 79 -5.53 0.71 -2.54
C TYR A 79 -5.57 -0.51 -1.60
N TRP A 80 -6.73 -0.84 -1.03
CA TRP A 80 -6.85 -2.01 -0.16
C TRP A 80 -6.73 -3.34 -0.88
N ARG A 81 -7.26 -3.44 -2.10
CA ARG A 81 -7.16 -4.67 -2.89
C ARG A 81 -5.72 -4.98 -3.28
N PHE A 82 -4.91 -3.97 -3.52
CA PHE A 82 -3.46 -4.14 -3.66
C PHE A 82 -2.83 -4.69 -2.38
N ARG A 83 -3.26 -4.21 -1.20
CA ARG A 83 -2.72 -4.65 0.11
C ARG A 83 -3.15 -6.06 0.52
N THR A 84 -4.41 -6.44 0.34
CA THR A 84 -4.96 -7.71 0.86
C THR A 84 -4.55 -8.92 0.04
N ALA A 85 -3.92 -8.71 -1.11
CA ALA A 85 -3.17 -9.71 -1.82
C ALA A 85 -1.86 -10.06 -1.05
N ARG A 86 -1.92 -10.61 0.16
CA ARG A 86 -0.79 -11.27 0.82
C ARG A 86 -1.15 -12.71 1.17
N PRO A 87 -0.24 -13.69 1.02
CA PRO A 87 -0.42 -15.00 1.60
C PRO A 87 -0.37 -14.90 3.14
N LYS A 88 -1.28 -15.58 3.85
CA LYS A 88 -1.31 -15.63 5.33
C LYS A 88 -0.03 -16.21 5.95
N SER A 89 0.84 -16.86 5.17
CA SER A 89 2.02 -17.60 5.64
C SER A 89 3.24 -16.75 6.00
N THR A 90 3.22 -15.43 5.76
CA THR A 90 4.35 -14.54 6.06
C THR A 90 4.25 -13.84 7.42
N TRP A 91 3.28 -14.22 8.25
CA TRP A 91 3.14 -13.71 9.62
C TRP A 91 3.69 -14.76 10.58
N GLY A 92 4.98 -14.60 10.91
CA GLY A 92 5.56 -15.11 12.14
C GLY A 92 5.37 -14.09 13.26
#